data_AF-A0A447MU10-F1
#
_entry.id   AF-A0A447MU10-F1
#
_cell.length_a   1.000
_cell.length_b   1.000
_cell.length_c   1.000
_cell.angle_alpha   90.00
_cell.angle_beta   90.00
_cell.angle_gamma   90.00
#
_symmetry.space_group_name_H-M   'P 1'
#
loop_
_entity.id
_entity.type
_entity.pdbx_description
1 polymer ?
#
loop_
_entity_poly.entity_id
_entity_poly.type
_entity_poly.pdbx_seq_one_letter_code
_entity_poly.pdbx_strand_id
1 'polypeptide(L)' 'MVWAAGIKAPDFMKEIGGLETNRINQLVVEPTLQTTRDPDIYAIGDCASCARPEGGFCAASRSGGASDGYLRDE' A
#
# COMPACT_ATOMS: atom_id res chain seq x y z
N MET A 1 7.24 -17.89 17.10
CA MET A 1 6.24 -16.81 16.96
C MET A 1 6.92 -15.64 16.27
N VAL A 2 6.44 -15.26 15.08
CA VAL A 2 6.98 -14.14 14.29
C VAL A 2 5.90 -13.07 14.20
N TRP A 3 6.27 -11.82 14.51
CA TRP A 3 5.41 -10.65 14.31
C TRP A 3 6.14 -9.69 13.38
N ALA A 4 5.44 -9.19 12.36
CA ALA A 4 5.91 -8.09 11.51
C ALA A 4 5.00 -6.89 11.78
N ALA A 5 5.57 -5.78 12.26
CA ALA A 5 4.87 -4.51 12.36
C ALA A 5 4.65 -3.94 10.95
N GLY A 6 3.47 -3.37 10.69
CA GLY A 6 3.22 -2.67 9.42
C GLY A 6 4.12 -1.43 9.28
N ILE A 7 4.64 -1.20 8.08
CA ILE A 7 5.43 0.01 7.75
C ILE A 7 4.46 1.10 7.29
N LYS A 8 4.49 2.25 7.95
CA LYS A 8 3.78 3.47 7.53
C LYS A 8 4.74 4.32 6.68
N ALA A 9 4.27 4.84 5.55
CA ALA A 9 5.06 5.78 4.79
C ALA A 9 5.27 7.09 5.59
N PRO A 10 6.44 7.74 5.45
CA PRO A 10 6.75 8.97 6.19
C PRO A 10 5.65 10.02 6.08
N ASP A 11 5.41 10.80 7.13
CA ASP A 11 4.31 11.79 7.16
C ASP A 11 4.43 12.87 6.08
N PHE A 12 5.66 13.19 5.63
CA PHE A 12 5.88 14.15 4.54
C PHE A 12 5.36 13.65 3.18
N MET A 13 5.14 12.34 3.01
CA MET A 13 4.57 11.80 1.78
C MET A 13 3.11 12.21 1.61
N LYS A 14 2.41 12.54 2.70
CA LYS A 14 1.04 13.01 2.62
C LYS A 14 0.99 14.28 1.75
N GLU A 15 0.23 14.21 0.65
CA GLU A 15 0.05 15.31 -0.31
C GLU A 15 1.36 15.81 -0.96
N ILE A 16 2.41 14.98 -0.95
CA ILE A 16 3.70 15.35 -1.55
C ILE A 16 3.52 15.69 -3.03
N GLY A 17 3.87 16.92 -3.41
CA GLY A 17 3.76 17.37 -4.80
C GLY A 17 2.34 17.29 -5.40
N GLY A 18 1.29 17.26 -4.58
CA GLY A 18 -0.09 17.10 -5.06
C GLY A 18 -0.45 15.67 -5.51
N LEU A 19 0.42 14.70 -5.26
CA LEU A 19 0.20 13.29 -5.55
C LEU A 19 -0.82 12.67 -4.62
N GLU A 20 -1.51 11.64 -5.10
CA GLU A 20 -2.54 10.94 -4.35
C GLU A 20 -1.90 9.97 -3.34
N THR A 21 -2.33 10.04 -2.07
CA THR A 21 -1.88 9.12 -1.03
C THR A 21 -3.03 8.49 -0.25
N ASN A 22 -2.83 7.26 0.21
CA ASN A 22 -3.78 6.56 1.09
C ASN A 22 -3.62 6.98 2.58
N ARG A 23 -4.43 6.39 3.47
CA ARG A 23 -4.46 6.73 4.93
C ARG A 23 -3.13 6.49 5.66
N ILE A 24 -2.26 5.62 5.14
CA ILE A 24 -0.94 5.33 5.73
C ILE A 24 0.20 5.97 4.93
N ASN A 25 -0.14 7.00 4.13
CA ASN A 25 0.74 7.84 3.32
C ASN A 25 1.40 7.16 2.12
N GLN A 26 0.90 6.03 1.64
CA GLN A 26 1.44 5.40 0.42
C GLN A 26 0.89 6.07 -0.83
N LEU A 27 1.71 6.24 -1.87
CA LEU A 27 1.30 6.78 -3.16
C LEU A 27 0.35 5.81 -3.87
N VAL A 28 -0.81 6.28 -4.30
CA VAL A 28 -1.74 5.49 -5.11
C VAL A 28 -1.17 5.37 -6.52
N VAL A 29 -1.02 4.14 -6.99
CA VAL A 29 -0.42 3.84 -8.30
C VAL A 29 -1.28 2.88 -9.11
N GLU A 30 -1.13 2.98 -10.41
CA GLU A 30 -1.65 2.03 -11.39
C GLU A 30 -0.90 0.69 -11.34
N PRO A 31 -1.42 -0.38 -12.00
CA PRO A 31 -0.70 -1.64 -12.16
C PRO A 31 0.67 -1.50 -12.85
N THR A 32 0.86 -0.42 -13.61
CA THR A 32 2.12 -0.02 -14.25
C THR A 32 3.12 0.64 -13.28
N LEU A 33 2.73 0.82 -12.01
CA LEU A 33 3.50 1.49 -10.94
C LEU A 33 3.62 3.01 -11.10
N GLN A 34 2.95 3.60 -12.10
CA GLN A 34 2.81 5.04 -12.28
C GLN A 34 1.83 5.62 -11.27
N THR A 35 2.09 6.84 -10.78
CA THR A 35 1.12 7.52 -9.92
C THR A 35 -0.12 7.92 -10.72
N THR A 36 -1.27 8.00 -10.05
CA THR A 36 -2.55 8.36 -10.69
C THR A 36 -2.65 9.81 -11.17
N ARG A 37 -1.72 10.67 -10.70
CA ARG A 37 -1.77 12.13 -10.95
C ARG A 37 -0.61 12.65 -11.79
N ASP A 38 0.49 11.91 -11.85
CA ASP A 38 1.67 12.27 -12.62
C ASP A 38 2.24 11.02 -13.33
N PRO A 39 2.19 10.96 -14.68
CA PRO A 39 2.68 9.81 -15.44
C PRO A 39 4.21 9.70 -15.46
N ASP A 40 4.94 10.74 -15.08
CA ASP A 40 6.40 10.73 -15.02
C ASP A 40 6.92 10.25 -13.65
N ILE A 41 6.04 10.07 -12.67
CA ILE A 41 6.38 9.63 -11.30
C ILE A 41 5.94 8.17 -11.09
N TYR A 42 6.86 7.37 -10.57
CA TYR A 42 6.66 5.94 -10.29
C TYR A 42 6.93 5.64 -8.82
N ALA A 43 6.17 4.71 -8.22
CA ALA A 43 6.39 4.27 -6.85
C ALA A 43 6.44 2.74 -6.75
N ILE A 44 7.39 2.23 -5.97
CA ILE A 44 7.62 0.80 -5.77
C ILE A 44 7.82 0.48 -4.28
N GLY A 45 7.59 -0.78 -3.89
CA GLY A 45 7.79 -1.26 -2.53
C GLY A 45 6.75 -0.73 -1.54
N ASP A 46 7.15 -0.53 -0.27
CA ASP A 46 6.24 -0.18 0.82
C ASP A 46 5.60 1.20 0.69
N CYS A 47 6.09 2.04 -0.22
CA CYS A 47 5.56 3.36 -0.50
C CYS A 47 4.47 3.35 -1.58
N ALA A 48 4.21 2.22 -2.23
CA ALA A 48 3.25 2.09 -3.33
C ALA A 48 1.97 1.37 -2.88
N SER A 49 0.84 2.01 -3.14
CA SER A 49 -0.51 1.47 -2.95
C SER A 49 -1.05 1.00 -4.31
N CYS A 50 -0.55 -0.15 -4.78
CA CYS A 50 -1.03 -0.77 -6.03
C CYS A 50 -2.36 -1.48 -5.80
N ALA A 51 -3.39 -1.11 -6.57
CA ALA A 51 -4.66 -1.84 -6.61
C ALA A 51 -4.48 -3.18 -7.36
N ARG A 52 -5.03 -4.26 -6.79
CA ARG A 52 -5.03 -5.59 -7.43
C ARG A 52 -6.27 -5.75 -8.31
N PRO A 53 -6.18 -6.47 -9.45
CA PRO A 53 -7.31 -6.67 -10.36
C PRO A 53 -8.52 -7.33 -9.70
N GLU A 54 -8.28 -8.31 -8.82
CA GLU A 54 -9.30 -9.00 -8.02
C GLU A 54 -9.85 -8.21 -6.82
N GLY A 55 -9.47 -6.94 -6.68
CA GLY A 55 -9.87 -6.07 -5.57
C GLY A 55 -8.92 -6.12 -4.39
N GLY A 56 -8.86 -5.02 -3.64
CA GLY A 56 -7.89 -4.80 -2.57
C GLY A 56 -6.55 -4.26 -3.08
N PHE A 57 -5.66 -3.92 -2.15
CA PHE A 57 -4.34 -3.36 -2.43
C PHE A 57 -3.25 -4.34 -2.02
N CYS A 58 -2.03 -4.18 -2.56
CA CYS A 58 -0.87 -5.00 -2.18
C CYS A 58 -0.65 -5.03 -0.65
N ALA A 59 -0.11 -6.13 -0.13
CA ALA A 59 -0.06 -6.44 1.31
C ALA A 59 0.61 -5.35 2.19
N ALA A 60 1.42 -4.47 1.61
CA ALA A 60 1.99 -3.29 2.29
C ALA A 60 0.91 -2.31 2.80
N SER A 61 -0.31 -2.36 2.27
CA SER A 61 -1.42 -1.46 2.64
C SER A 61 -2.52 -2.19 3.42
N ARG A 62 -2.19 -3.20 4.24
CA ARG A 62 -3.19 -3.87 5.10
C ARG A 62 -3.75 -2.90 6.15
N SER A 63 -4.71 -2.08 5.75
CA SER A 63 -5.63 -1.35 6.62
C SER A 63 -6.76 -2.29 7.06
N GLY A 64 -6.44 -3.34 7.82
CA GLY A 64 -7.40 -4.16 8.55
C GLY A 64 -8.25 -5.13 7.73
N GLY A 65 -8.42 -6.35 8.26
CA GLY A 65 -9.48 -7.28 7.86
C GLY A 65 -9.12 -8.30 6.79
N ALA A 66 -8.24 -9.26 7.10
CA ALA A 66 -8.31 -10.57 6.47
C ALA A 66 -8.58 -11.59 7.59
N SER A 67 -9.86 -11.72 7.94
CA SER A 67 -10.36 -12.92 8.62
C SER A 67 -10.48 -14.01 7.57
N ASP A 68 -9.42 -14.78 7.33
CA ASP A 68 -9.56 -16.15 6.84
C ASP A 68 -8.31 -16.98 7.15
N GLY A 69 -8.53 -18.26 7.38
CA GLY A 69 -7.77 -19.17 8.25
C GLY A 69 -6.26 -19.20 8.05
N TYR A 70 -5.54 -19.00 9.16
CA TYR A 70 -4.25 -19.64 9.39
C TYR A 70 -4.42 -20.68 10.49
N LEU A 71 -3.94 -21.87 10.17
CA LEU A 71 -4.11 -23.15 10.84
C LEU A 71 -3.83 -23.08 12.35
N ARG A 72 -4.71 -23.73 13.14
CA ARG A 72 -4.35 -24.24 14.46
C ARG A 72 -3.69 -25.60 14.24
N ASP A 73 -2.40 -25.68 14.48
CA ASP A 73 -1.73 -26.96 14.74
C ASP A 73 -1.46 -27.04 16.24
N GLU A 74 -2.28 -27.85 16.94
CA GLU A 74 -1.88 -28.64 18.11
C GLU A 74 -2.36 -30.08 17.88
#